data_AF-A0A2U2J640-F1
#
_entry.id   AF-A0A2U2J640-F1
#
_cell.length_a   1.000
_cell.length_b   1.000
_cell.length_c   1.000
_cell.angle_alpha   90.00
_cell.angle_beta   90.00
_cell.angle_gamma   90.00
#
_symmetry.space_group_name_H-M   'P 1'
#
loop_
_entity.id
_entity.type
_entity.pdbx_description
1 polymer ?
#
loop_
_entity_poly.entity_id
_entity_poly.type
_entity_poly.pdbx_seq_one_letter_code
_entity_poly.pdbx_strand_id
1 'polypeptide(L)'
;MTSEMQRKEIAELEALLPAGSSQTSAGRENPYAQAVSQMHERMMAATGANPSETWMRKMIEHHRGGAEMSNVLLGLGGDPRVLEKARMTAQKQTQEANELEQMLQGGGVPAPATSNDAPAPTTPAREPQAKTQPEAKAETETPKAPAKTPEAPPADPHAGHDMGNMSNMSH
;
A
#
# COMPACT_ATOMS: atom_id res chain seq x y z
N MET A 1 -2.74 -2.62 -19.91
CA MET A 1 -3.00 -1.37 -20.64
C MET A 1 -1.68 -0.71 -20.95
N THR A 2 -1.52 -0.08 -22.12
CA THR A 2 -0.30 0.69 -22.41
C THR A 2 -0.33 2.02 -21.65
N SER A 3 0.84 2.62 -21.37
CA SER A 3 0.91 3.95 -20.73
C SER A 3 0.15 5.01 -21.53
N GLU A 4 0.10 4.89 -22.86
CA GLU A 4 -0.69 5.76 -23.74
C GLU A 4 -2.20 5.62 -23.51
N MET A 5 -2.70 4.40 -23.36
CA MET A 5 -4.11 4.17 -23.05
C MET A 5 -4.48 4.74 -21.66
N GLN A 6 -3.62 4.58 -20.65
CA GLN A 6 -3.83 5.15 -19.32
C GLN A 6 -3.85 6.70 -19.37
N ARG A 7 -2.91 7.32 -20.10
CA ARG A 7 -2.89 8.78 -20.31
C ARG A 7 -4.15 9.29 -21.01
N LYS A 8 -4.65 8.54 -22.01
CA LYS A 8 -5.92 8.85 -22.68
C LYS A 8 -7.11 8.75 -21.73
N GLU A 9 -7.18 7.72 -20.89
CA GLU A 9 -8.23 7.58 -19.88
C GLU A 9 -8.22 8.75 -18.88
N ILE A 10 -7.04 9.17 -18.40
CA ILE A 10 -6.89 10.35 -17.55
C ILE A 10 -7.42 11.61 -18.23
N ALA A 11 -7.00 11.90 -19.47
CA ALA A 11 -7.46 13.08 -20.20
C ALA A 11 -8.98 13.08 -20.44
N GLU A 12 -9.58 11.89 -20.67
CA GLU A 12 -11.03 11.76 -20.82
C GLU A 12 -11.79 11.86 -19.47
N LEU A 13 -11.17 11.51 -18.34
CA LEU A 13 -11.72 11.72 -17.01
C LEU A 13 -11.66 13.21 -16.62
N GLU A 14 -10.53 13.87 -16.88
CA GLU A 14 -10.35 15.32 -16.69
C GLU A 14 -11.39 16.12 -17.50
N ALA A 15 -11.65 15.72 -18.75
CA ALA A 15 -12.69 16.34 -19.59
C ALA A 15 -14.13 16.14 -19.09
N LEU A 16 -14.38 15.19 -18.18
CA LEU A 16 -15.67 15.01 -17.51
C LEU A 16 -15.79 15.77 -16.18
N LEU A 17 -14.69 16.27 -15.62
CA LEU A 17 -14.74 17.14 -14.44
C LEU A 17 -15.29 18.52 -14.83
N PRO A 18 -16.27 19.08 -14.10
CA PRO A 18 -16.71 20.44 -14.35
C PRO A 18 -15.55 21.42 -14.13
N ALA A 19 -15.31 22.31 -15.08
CA ALA A 19 -14.26 23.33 -14.98
C ALA A 19 -14.45 24.17 -13.70
N GLY A 20 -13.45 24.14 -12.81
CA GLY A 20 -13.51 24.83 -11.51
C GLY A 20 -14.01 24.00 -10.32
N SER A 21 -14.09 22.67 -10.43
CA SER A 21 -14.55 21.78 -9.35
C SER A 21 -13.56 21.58 -8.20
N SER A 22 -13.18 22.67 -7.51
CA SER A 22 -12.71 22.60 -6.12
C SER A 22 -13.91 22.38 -5.17
N GLN A 23 -14.65 21.28 -5.37
CA GLN A 23 -15.67 20.87 -4.41
C GLN A 23 -15.00 20.24 -3.19
N THR A 24 -14.74 21.08 -2.19
CA THR A 24 -14.39 20.65 -0.84
C THR A 24 -15.56 19.84 -0.27
N SER A 25 -15.44 18.51 -0.24
CA SER A 25 -16.40 17.61 0.42
C SER A 25 -16.24 17.65 1.94
N ALA A 26 -16.25 18.85 2.52
CA ALA A 26 -16.17 19.06 3.96
C ALA A 26 -17.46 18.55 4.62
N GLY A 27 -17.41 17.33 5.15
CA GLY A 27 -18.51 16.71 5.91
C GLY A 27 -19.12 15.43 5.33
N ARG A 28 -18.64 14.92 4.18
CA ARG A 28 -18.93 13.54 3.77
C ARG A 28 -17.68 12.68 3.86
N GLU A 29 -17.79 11.54 4.53
CA GLU A 29 -16.75 10.53 4.57
C GLU A 29 -16.42 10.07 3.15
N ASN A 30 -15.12 9.97 2.83
CA ASN A 30 -14.66 9.61 1.51
C ASN A 30 -14.94 8.12 1.26
N PRO A 31 -15.86 7.74 0.35
CA PRO A 31 -16.24 6.34 0.16
C PRO A 31 -15.10 5.48 -0.40
N TYR A 32 -14.07 6.11 -0.96
CA TYR A 32 -12.88 5.43 -1.47
C TYR A 32 -11.79 5.23 -0.40
N ALA A 33 -11.91 5.82 0.80
CA ALA A 33 -10.86 5.79 1.82
C ALA A 33 -10.46 4.37 2.22
N GLN A 34 -11.44 3.47 2.40
CA GLN A 34 -11.20 2.07 2.72
C GLN A 34 -10.44 1.35 1.60
N ALA A 35 -10.88 1.50 0.34
CA ALA A 35 -10.22 0.86 -0.81
C ALA A 35 -8.77 1.38 -0.99
N VAL A 36 -8.54 2.68 -0.78
CA VAL A 36 -7.19 3.27 -0.84
C VAL A 36 -6.29 2.77 0.29
N SER A 37 -6.80 2.65 1.52
CA SER A 37 -6.01 2.09 2.65
C SER A 37 -5.64 0.64 2.39
N GLN A 38 -6.61 -0.20 2.00
CA GLN A 38 -6.36 -1.60 1.70
C GLN A 38 -5.40 -1.79 0.52
N MET A 39 -5.53 -1.00 -0.55
CA MET A 39 -4.57 -0.99 -1.66
C MET A 39 -3.16 -0.63 -1.17
N HIS A 40 -3.02 0.41 -0.34
CA HIS A 40 -1.72 0.81 0.21
C HIS A 40 -1.10 -0.29 1.08
N GLU A 41 -1.86 -0.87 2.01
CA GLU A 41 -1.42 -1.95 2.90
C GLU A 41 -0.94 -3.17 2.09
N ARG A 42 -1.72 -3.62 1.11
CA ARG A 42 -1.38 -4.74 0.22
C ARG A 42 -0.15 -4.42 -0.64
N MET A 43 -0.06 -3.22 -1.21
CA MET A 43 1.12 -2.77 -1.97
C MET A 43 2.37 -2.69 -1.09
N MET A 44 2.26 -2.32 0.18
CA MET A 44 3.41 -2.28 1.10
C MET A 44 3.88 -3.71 1.45
N ALA A 45 2.95 -4.64 1.71
CA ALA A 45 3.25 -6.05 1.97
C ALA A 45 3.80 -6.80 0.73
N ALA A 46 3.40 -6.39 -0.48
CA ALA A 46 3.82 -7.04 -1.73
C ALA A 46 5.34 -6.96 -1.95
N THR A 47 6.02 -8.12 -1.85
CA THR A 47 7.47 -8.30 -2.01
C THR A 47 7.75 -9.58 -2.80
N GLY A 48 8.87 -9.63 -3.52
CA GLY A 48 9.30 -10.80 -4.32
C GLY A 48 10.81 -11.04 -4.20
N ALA A 49 11.32 -12.12 -4.79
CA ALA A 49 12.71 -12.54 -4.65
C ALA A 49 13.73 -11.58 -5.32
N ASN A 50 13.27 -10.69 -6.19
CA ASN A 50 14.08 -9.67 -6.84
C ASN A 50 13.26 -8.38 -7.11
N PRO A 51 13.88 -7.27 -7.54
CA PRO A 51 13.18 -6.01 -7.79
C PRO A 51 12.07 -6.10 -8.85
N SER A 52 12.27 -6.87 -9.93
CA SER A 52 11.27 -7.05 -10.99
C SER A 52 10.03 -7.80 -10.50
N GLU A 53 10.24 -8.86 -9.72
CA GLU A 53 9.14 -9.61 -9.09
C GLU A 53 8.40 -8.76 -8.05
N THR A 54 9.14 -7.99 -7.25
CA THR A 54 8.58 -7.03 -6.30
C THR A 54 7.73 -5.97 -7.01
N TRP A 55 8.20 -5.45 -8.15
CA TRP A 55 7.43 -4.50 -8.96
C TRP A 55 6.15 -5.13 -9.51
N MET A 56 6.22 -6.32 -10.12
CA MET A 56 5.03 -7.02 -10.65
C MET A 56 3.99 -7.25 -9.57
N ARG A 57 4.39 -7.74 -8.39
CA ARG A 57 3.48 -7.95 -7.24
C ARG A 57 2.85 -6.65 -6.73
N LYS A 58 3.61 -5.55 -6.68
CA LYS A 58 3.07 -4.23 -6.31
C LYS A 58 2.09 -3.69 -7.36
N MET A 59 2.34 -3.94 -8.65
CA MET A 59 1.39 -3.56 -9.72
C MET A 59 0.10 -4.38 -9.65
N ILE A 60 0.16 -5.69 -9.40
CA ILE A 60 -1.02 -6.53 -9.18
C ILE A 60 -1.94 -5.95 -8.09
N GLU A 61 -1.39 -5.61 -6.93
CA GLU A 61 -2.18 -5.02 -5.83
C GLU A 61 -2.69 -3.60 -6.14
N HIS A 62 -1.92 -2.80 -6.88
CA HIS A 62 -2.37 -1.49 -7.37
C HIS A 62 -3.56 -1.63 -8.35
N HIS A 63 -3.46 -2.54 -9.33
CA HIS A 63 -4.53 -2.82 -10.29
C HIS A 63 -5.80 -3.32 -9.59
N ARG A 64 -5.67 -4.24 -8.63
CA ARG A 64 -6.78 -4.73 -7.79
C ARG A 64 -7.45 -3.59 -7.02
N GLY A 65 -6.67 -2.72 -6.36
CA GLY A 65 -7.20 -1.54 -5.66
C GLY A 65 -7.92 -0.54 -6.60
N GLY A 66 -7.39 -0.32 -7.81
CA GLY A 66 -8.05 0.50 -8.83
C GLY A 66 -9.39 -0.07 -9.30
N ALA A 67 -9.50 -1.40 -9.42
CA ALA A 67 -10.76 -2.08 -9.71
C ALA A 67 -11.75 -1.98 -8.53
N GLU A 68 -11.29 -2.14 -7.28
CA GLU A 68 -12.11 -1.93 -6.07
C GLU A 68 -12.67 -0.50 -5.99
N MET A 69 -11.83 0.53 -6.20
CA MET A 69 -12.28 1.93 -6.25
C MET A 69 -13.33 2.18 -7.36
N SER A 70 -13.14 1.57 -8.52
CA SER A 70 -14.09 1.65 -9.62
C SER A 70 -15.43 1.01 -9.24
N ASN A 71 -15.41 -0.15 -8.57
CA ASN A 71 -16.60 -0.85 -8.09
C ASN A 71 -17.34 -0.07 -6.99
N VAL A 72 -16.64 0.67 -6.12
CA VAL A 72 -17.28 1.59 -5.15
C VAL A 72 -18.15 2.62 -5.88
N LEU A 73 -17.63 3.27 -6.93
CA LEU A 73 -18.40 4.23 -7.72
C LEU A 73 -19.58 3.57 -8.44
N LEU A 74 -19.41 2.35 -8.98
CA LEU A 74 -20.50 1.60 -9.61
C LEU A 74 -21.63 1.25 -8.64
N GLY A 75 -21.32 0.99 -7.37
CA GLY A 75 -22.31 0.77 -6.31
C GLY A 75 -23.02 2.04 -5.84
N LEU A 76 -22.34 3.20 -5.88
CA LEU A 76 -22.92 4.51 -5.52
C LEU A 76 -23.81 5.09 -6.63
N GLY A 77 -23.53 4.77 -7.90
CA GLY A 77 -24.18 5.39 -9.05
C GLY A 77 -23.70 6.82 -9.32
N GLY A 78 -24.30 7.49 -10.31
CA GLY A 78 -23.89 8.82 -10.77
C GLY A 78 -24.14 9.07 -12.26
N ASP A 79 -23.35 9.97 -12.86
CA ASP A 79 -23.39 10.27 -14.30
C ASP A 79 -23.07 8.99 -15.12
N PRO A 80 -23.96 8.53 -16.03
CA PRO A 80 -23.74 7.33 -16.83
C PRO A 80 -22.41 7.30 -17.59
N ARG A 81 -21.88 8.46 -18.01
CA ARG A 81 -20.59 8.58 -18.73
C ARG A 81 -19.41 8.27 -17.81
N VAL A 82 -19.49 8.69 -16.54
CA VAL A 82 -18.46 8.42 -15.53
C VAL A 82 -18.57 6.97 -15.05
N LEU A 83 -19.78 6.45 -14.87
CA LEU A 83 -20.01 5.04 -14.57
C LEU A 83 -19.47 4.12 -15.69
N GLU A 84 -19.64 4.50 -16.95
CA GLU A 84 -19.11 3.70 -18.05
C GLU A 84 -17.58 3.68 -18.09
N LYS A 85 -16.92 4.80 -17.75
CA LYS A 85 -15.47 4.80 -17.52
C LYS A 85 -15.11 3.85 -16.38
N ALA A 86 -15.76 3.94 -15.23
CA ALA A 86 -15.49 3.05 -14.10
C ALA A 86 -15.64 1.54 -14.45
N ARG A 87 -16.63 1.15 -15.27
CA ARG A 87 -16.73 -0.23 -15.78
C ARG A 87 -15.51 -0.63 -16.61
N MET A 88 -15.13 0.21 -17.58
CA MET A 88 -13.97 -0.04 -18.44
C MET A 88 -12.67 -0.09 -17.62
N THR A 89 -12.50 0.80 -16.65
CA THR A 89 -11.34 0.81 -15.74
C THR A 89 -11.30 -0.50 -14.94
N ALA A 90 -12.39 -0.87 -14.26
CA ALA A 90 -12.47 -2.10 -13.47
C ALA A 90 -12.09 -3.35 -14.28
N GLN A 91 -12.62 -3.48 -15.51
CA GLN A 91 -12.33 -4.61 -16.39
C GLN A 91 -10.86 -4.67 -16.82
N LYS A 92 -10.29 -3.55 -17.30
CA LYS A 92 -8.88 -3.48 -17.74
C LYS A 92 -7.90 -3.77 -16.61
N GLN A 93 -8.08 -3.10 -15.47
CA GLN A 93 -7.23 -3.28 -14.29
C GLN A 93 -7.28 -4.74 -13.81
N THR A 94 -8.46 -5.37 -13.80
CA THR A 94 -8.61 -6.80 -13.45
C THR A 94 -7.88 -7.72 -14.45
N GLN A 95 -7.99 -7.44 -15.75
CA GLN A 95 -7.26 -8.19 -16.79
C GLN A 95 -5.74 -8.08 -16.59
N GLU A 96 -5.23 -6.89 -16.29
CA GLU A 96 -3.79 -6.64 -16.11
C GLU A 96 -3.22 -7.31 -14.86
N ALA A 97 -3.98 -7.32 -13.76
CA ALA A 97 -3.61 -8.11 -12.59
C ALA A 97 -3.46 -9.59 -12.96
N ASN A 98 -4.41 -10.16 -13.70
CA ASN A 98 -4.36 -11.56 -14.15
C ASN A 98 -3.19 -11.84 -15.11
N GLU A 99 -2.88 -10.91 -16.03
CA GLU A 99 -1.73 -11.03 -16.95
C GLU A 99 -0.40 -11.05 -16.19
N LEU A 100 -0.22 -10.15 -15.21
CA LEU A 100 0.97 -10.12 -14.35
C LEU A 100 1.06 -11.36 -13.44
N GLU A 101 -0.07 -11.87 -12.94
CA GLU A 101 -0.11 -13.11 -12.16
C GLU A 101 0.31 -14.33 -13.00
N GLN A 102 -0.09 -14.39 -14.27
CA GLN A 102 0.34 -15.44 -15.20
C GLN A 102 1.85 -15.36 -15.48
N MET A 103 2.39 -14.15 -15.72
CA MET A 103 3.83 -13.95 -15.89
C MET A 103 4.64 -14.44 -14.67
N LEU A 104 4.16 -14.16 -13.44
CA LEU A 104 4.78 -14.64 -12.20
C LEU A 104 4.76 -16.17 -12.07
N GLN A 105 3.76 -16.84 -12.64
CA GLN A 105 3.65 -18.31 -12.64
C GLN A 105 4.49 -18.98 -13.74
N GLY A 106 5.24 -18.23 -14.53
CA GLY A 106 5.97 -18.73 -15.71
C GLY A 106 5.09 -18.91 -16.95
N GLY A 107 3.81 -18.53 -16.87
CA GLY A 107 2.91 -18.43 -18.02
C GLY A 107 3.20 -17.16 -18.80
N GLY A 108 4.06 -17.26 -19.82
CA GLY A 108 4.29 -16.15 -20.74
C GLY A 108 3.01 -15.77 -21.50
N VAL A 109 2.65 -14.48 -21.51
CA VAL A 109 1.58 -13.95 -22.35
C VAL A 109 2.04 -13.80 -23.81
N PRO A 110 1.14 -13.94 -24.81
CA PRO A 110 1.48 -13.63 -26.20
C PRO A 110 1.81 -12.14 -26.35
N ALA A 111 3.02 -11.83 -26.83
CA ALA A 111 3.54 -10.48 -26.85
C ALA A 111 2.86 -9.58 -27.92
N PRO A 112 2.42 -8.36 -27.57
CA PRO A 112 2.35 -7.27 -28.54
C PRO A 112 3.76 -6.78 -28.90
N ALA A 113 3.94 -6.28 -30.12
CA ALA A 113 5.26 -6.14 -30.74
C ALA A 113 6.18 -5.07 -30.11
N THR A 114 7.37 -5.53 -29.72
CA THR A 114 8.68 -4.88 -29.84
C THR A 114 8.80 -3.35 -29.84
N SER A 115 9.44 -2.83 -28.78
CA SER A 115 10.51 -1.83 -28.92
C SER A 115 11.53 -1.94 -27.79
N ASN A 116 12.45 -2.89 -27.92
CA ASN A 116 13.74 -2.82 -27.22
C ASN A 116 14.56 -1.70 -27.87
N ASP A 117 14.56 -0.51 -27.29
CA ASP A 117 15.81 0.17 -26.89
C ASP A 117 15.50 1.30 -25.89
N ALA A 118 15.89 1.10 -24.64
CA ALA A 118 15.94 2.14 -23.62
C ALA A 118 17.14 1.82 -22.72
N PRO A 119 18.26 2.55 -22.84
CA PRO A 119 19.43 2.29 -22.01
C PRO A 119 19.07 2.54 -20.54
N ALA A 120 19.60 1.67 -19.66
CA ALA A 120 19.46 1.87 -18.22
C ALA A 120 19.97 3.27 -17.83
N PRO A 121 19.30 3.99 -16.91
CA PRO A 121 19.80 5.28 -16.44
C PRO A 121 21.09 5.07 -15.65
N THR A 122 22.22 5.23 -16.34
CA THR A 122 23.54 5.33 -15.71
C THR A 122 23.57 6.62 -14.89
N THR A 123 23.36 6.51 -13.58
CA THR A 123 23.56 7.63 -12.64
C THR A 123 25.06 7.89 -12.52
N PRO A 124 25.61 9.03 -12.97
CA PRO A 124 26.98 9.39 -12.66
C PRO A 124 27.06 9.77 -11.18
N ALA A 125 28.03 9.20 -10.46
CA ALA A 125 28.26 9.54 -9.07
C ALA A 125 28.61 11.03 -8.92
N ARG A 126 27.99 11.69 -7.93
CA ARG A 126 28.40 13.02 -7.47
C ARG A 126 28.53 13.02 -5.95
N GLU A 127 29.72 13.38 -5.50
CA GLU A 127 30.11 13.48 -4.08
C GLU A 127 29.33 14.56 -3.30
N PRO A 128 29.36 14.50 -1.96
CA PRO A 128 28.25 14.96 -1.13
C PRO A 128 28.24 16.47 -0.88
N GLN A 129 27.04 17.03 -0.71
CA GLN A 129 26.86 18.34 -0.10
C GLN A 129 26.01 18.21 1.17
N ALA A 130 26.68 18.17 2.31
CA ALA A 130 26.06 18.22 3.62
C ALA A 130 25.50 19.61 3.91
N LYS A 131 24.25 19.68 4.38
CA LYS A 131 23.74 20.79 5.20
C LYS A 131 22.89 20.26 6.34
N THR A 132 23.57 19.97 7.44
CA THR A 132 23.13 20.22 8.83
C THR A 132 21.67 19.93 9.18
N GLN A 133 21.43 18.74 9.74
CA GLN A 133 20.49 18.57 10.85
C GLN A 133 21.30 18.77 12.16
N PRO A 134 20.78 19.44 13.20
CA PRO A 134 21.46 19.52 14.49
C PRO A 134 21.24 18.22 15.28
N GLU A 135 22.29 17.43 15.44
CA GLU A 135 22.31 16.25 16.31
C GLU A 135 22.28 16.66 17.78
N ALA A 136 21.38 16.04 18.56
CA ALA A 136 21.47 16.06 20.02
C ALA A 136 22.63 15.15 20.45
N LYS A 137 23.73 15.74 20.94
CA LYS A 137 24.90 14.99 21.40
C LYS A 137 24.59 14.19 22.66
N ALA A 138 24.75 12.87 22.56
CA ALA A 138 25.13 12.06 23.71
C ALA A 138 26.64 12.22 23.92
N GLU A 139 27.06 12.54 25.14
CA GLU A 139 28.48 12.48 25.52
C GLU A 139 28.81 11.11 26.14
N THR A 140 29.99 10.61 25.78
CA THR A 140 30.48 9.29 26.16
C THR A 140 31.41 9.41 27.36
N GLU A 141 31.08 8.74 28.47
CA GLU A 141 32.05 8.45 29.54
C GLU A 141 32.20 6.95 29.76
N THR A 142 33.45 6.50 29.93
CA THR A 142 33.85 5.15 30.39
C THR A 142 35.37 5.17 30.65
N PRO A 143 35.97 4.22 31.42
CA PRO A 143 35.38 3.27 32.36
C PRO A 143 36.12 3.20 33.74
N LYS A 144 35.48 2.61 34.76
CA LYS A 144 36.20 1.90 35.85
C LYS A 144 35.32 0.83 36.52
N ALA A 145 35.85 -0.39 36.62
CA ALA A 145 35.22 -1.56 37.27
C ALA A 145 36.02 -1.98 38.53
N PRO A 146 35.75 -3.09 39.26
CA PRO A 146 34.61 -4.05 39.20
C PRO A 146 34.02 -4.44 40.59
N ALA A 147 32.92 -5.23 40.64
CA ALA A 147 32.74 -6.35 41.62
C ALA A 147 31.45 -7.21 41.45
N LYS A 148 31.66 -8.51 41.13
CA LYS A 148 30.96 -9.73 41.63
C LYS A 148 29.43 -9.94 41.51
N THR A 149 29.05 -10.95 40.72
CA THR A 149 27.87 -11.86 40.89
C THR A 149 28.09 -12.82 42.09
N PRO A 150 27.04 -13.42 42.70
CA PRO A 150 26.38 -14.65 42.20
C PRO A 150 24.82 -14.66 42.39
N GLU A 151 23.98 -15.18 41.48
CA GLU A 151 23.45 -16.58 41.38
C GLU A 151 21.91 -16.64 41.60
N ALA A 152 21.24 -17.70 41.14
CA ALA A 152 19.77 -17.97 41.13
C ALA A 152 19.53 -19.49 41.25
N PRO A 153 18.30 -20.09 41.26
CA PRO A 153 16.90 -19.59 41.25
C PRO A 153 16.17 -20.12 42.55
N PRO A 154 14.97 -20.78 42.62
CA PRO A 154 13.75 -20.87 41.77
C PRO A 154 12.35 -20.82 42.49
N ALA A 155 11.29 -20.85 41.67
CA ALA A 155 9.96 -21.47 41.86
C ALA A 155 8.85 -20.89 42.80
N ASP A 156 7.62 -20.95 42.25
CA ASP A 156 6.24 -20.85 42.78
C ASP A 156 5.89 -21.86 43.92
N PRO A 157 4.65 -21.89 44.53
CA PRO A 157 3.50 -20.96 44.52
C PRO A 157 2.91 -20.71 45.96
N HIS A 158 1.59 -20.40 46.06
CA HIS A 158 0.69 -20.25 47.24
C HIS A 158 0.52 -18.82 47.79
N ALA A 159 -0.65 -18.40 48.31
CA ALA A 159 -2.04 -18.87 48.16
C ALA A 159 -3.03 -17.80 48.72
N GLY A 160 -4.25 -17.77 48.20
CA GLY A 160 -5.47 -17.34 48.90
C GLY A 160 -5.68 -15.85 49.21
N HIS A 161 -6.69 -15.24 48.57
CA HIS A 161 -7.67 -14.36 49.22
C HIS A 161 -9.01 -14.47 48.48
N ASP A 162 -10.05 -14.90 49.19
CA ASP A 162 -11.36 -15.34 48.67
C ASP A 162 -12.39 -15.25 49.82
N MET A 163 -13.70 -15.04 49.63
CA MET A 163 -14.48 -14.80 48.40
C MET A 163 -14.90 -13.30 48.37
N GLY A 164 -15.99 -12.76 47.79
CA GLY A 164 -17.20 -13.27 47.13
C GLY A 164 -18.45 -12.51 47.58
N ASN A 165 -19.10 -11.74 46.68
CA ASN A 165 -20.53 -11.39 46.75
C ASN A 165 -20.97 -10.80 45.38
N MET A 166 -21.17 -11.65 44.38
CA MET A 166 -22.48 -12.05 43.84
C MET A 166 -23.13 -11.08 42.85
N SER A 167 -23.31 -11.57 41.63
CA SER A 167 -24.18 -10.99 40.61
C SER A 167 -25.48 -11.80 40.49
N ASN A 168 -26.60 -11.08 40.42
CA ASN A 168 -27.81 -11.39 39.64
C ASN A 168 -28.85 -12.45 40.12
N MET A 169 -30.08 -11.93 40.32
CA MET A 169 -31.39 -12.46 39.88
C MET A 169 -32.18 -13.58 40.63
N SER A 170 -33.44 -13.21 40.93
CA SER A 170 -34.71 -13.98 40.76
C SER A 170 -35.45 -14.53 41.99
N HIS A 171 -36.75 -14.20 42.02
CA HIS A 171 -37.86 -14.57 42.92
C HIS A 171 -37.92 -13.84 44.28
#